data_AF-A0A6S6RRU8-F1
#
_entry.id   AF-A0A6S6RRU8-F1
#
_cell.length_a   1.000
_cell.length_b   1.000
_cell.length_c   1.000
_cell.angle_alpha   90.00
_cell.angle_beta   90.00
_cell.angle_gamma   90.00
#
_symmetry.space_group_name_H-M   'P 1'
#
loop_
_entity.id
_entity.type
_entity.pdbx_description
1 polymer ?
#
loop_
_entity_poly.entity_id
_entity_poly.type
_entity_poly.pdbx_seq_one_letter_code
_entity_poly.pdbx_strand_id
1 'polypeptide(L)'
;MSSKLSRLAITVNRLCGSSIQALHHAARFIMSGDANVVFVGGVEHMAHVLMTHGIDINRKLAIHISTASVAMGLTAEMLARQNQISRTEQDKFVFRFSSKGS
;
A
#
# COMPACT_ATOMS: atom_id res chain seq x y z
N MET A 1 14.82 39.01 10.90
CA MET A 1 13.36 38.79 10.85
C MET A 1 12.94 38.53 9.41
N SER A 2 12.79 37.26 9.05
CA SER A 2 11.93 36.71 7.97
C SER A 2 12.36 35.26 7.75
N SER A 3 11.94 34.37 8.66
CA SER A 3 12.12 32.93 8.47
C SER A 3 11.23 32.52 7.30
N LYS A 4 11.83 32.30 6.12
CA LYS A 4 11.14 31.56 5.06
C LYS A 4 10.64 30.28 5.68
N LEU A 5 9.31 30.14 5.84
CA LEU A 5 8.70 28.85 6.13
C LEU A 5 8.99 27.96 4.91
N SER A 6 10.08 27.19 4.97
CA SER A 6 10.38 26.19 3.95
C SER A 6 9.42 25.03 4.15
N ARG A 7 8.31 25.02 3.42
CA ARG A 7 7.42 23.85 3.35
C ARG A 7 8.13 22.76 2.54
N LEU A 8 8.53 21.70 3.21
CA LEU A 8 9.11 20.49 2.63
C LEU A 8 8.01 19.46 2.40
N ALA A 9 8.11 18.73 1.30
CA ALA A 9 7.24 17.59 0.99
C ALA A 9 8.09 16.39 0.64
N ILE A 10 7.66 15.21 1.09
CA ILE A 10 8.33 13.94 0.78
C ILE A 10 7.29 12.96 0.23
N THR A 11 7.65 12.27 -0.86
CA THR A 11 6.88 11.14 -1.37
C THR A 11 7.49 9.88 -0.82
N VAL A 12 6.67 9.02 -0.22
CA VAL A 12 7.11 7.72 0.29
C VAL A 12 6.44 6.60 -0.50
N ASN A 13 7.21 5.57 -0.82
CA ASN A 13 6.69 4.37 -1.45
C ASN A 13 7.00 3.16 -0.56
N ARG A 14 5.94 2.57 -0.01
CA ARG A 14 5.93 1.29 0.69
C ARG A 14 4.76 0.43 0.18
N LEU A 15 4.54 0.44 -1.13
CA LEU A 15 3.41 -0.24 -1.80
C LEU A 15 2.07 0.15 -1.15
N CYS A 16 1.19 -0.83 -0.88
CA CYS A 16 -0.10 -0.61 -0.20
C CYS A 16 0.03 0.08 1.17
N GLY A 17 1.20 0.02 1.82
CA GLY A 17 1.48 0.67 3.10
C GLY A 17 2.02 2.10 3.00
N SER A 18 1.98 2.74 1.83
CA SER A 18 2.61 4.07 1.65
C SER A 18 1.96 5.18 2.48
N SER A 19 0.62 5.23 2.53
CA SER A 19 -0.10 6.25 3.29
C SER A 19 0.11 6.12 4.80
N ILE A 20 0.10 4.89 5.32
CA ILE A 20 0.38 4.66 6.75
C ILE A 20 1.85 4.92 7.09
N GLN A 21 2.78 4.66 6.17
CA GLN A 21 4.18 5.04 6.34
C GLN A 21 4.34 6.56 6.41
N ALA A 22 3.64 7.31 5.55
CA ALA A 22 3.63 8.77 5.59
C ALA A 22 3.10 9.28 6.95
N LEU A 23 2.04 8.65 7.47
CA LEU A 23 1.52 8.96 8.81
C LEU A 23 2.56 8.69 9.90
N HIS A 24 3.26 7.55 9.85
CA HIS A 24 4.33 7.23 10.81
C HIS A 24 5.47 8.24 10.76
N HIS A 25 5.85 8.74 9.58
CA HIS A 25 6.86 9.79 9.47
C HIS A 25 6.38 11.10 10.09
N ALA A 26 5.15 11.53 9.79
CA ALA A 26 4.57 12.72 10.38
C ALA A 26 4.50 12.64 11.90
N ALA A 27 4.02 11.52 12.44
CA ALA A 27 4.00 11.28 13.88
C ALA A 27 5.40 11.41 14.49
N ARG A 28 6.42 10.81 13.85
CA ARG A 28 7.80 10.91 14.32
C ARG A 28 8.34 12.33 14.28
N PHE A 29 8.09 13.10 13.23
CA PHE A 29 8.52 14.50 13.13
C PHE A 29 7.90 15.38 14.20
N ILE A 30 6.64 15.15 14.55
CA ILE A 30 5.99 15.88 15.64
C ILE A 30 6.59 15.45 16.99
N MET A 31 6.77 14.16 17.21
CA MET A 31 7.32 13.62 18.47
C MET A 31 8.77 14.04 18.72
N SER A 32 9.60 14.18 17.67
CA SER A 32 10.99 14.63 17.79
C SER A 32 11.14 16.14 17.92
N GLY A 33 10.05 16.91 17.76
CA GLY A 33 10.10 18.37 17.74
C GLY A 33 10.57 18.98 16.41
N ASP A 34 10.73 18.15 15.37
CA ASP A 34 11.15 18.60 14.03
C ASP A 34 10.02 19.32 13.27
N ALA A 35 8.76 19.11 13.66
CA ALA A 35 7.60 19.78 13.09
C ALA A 35 6.49 20.00 14.13
N ASN A 36 5.75 21.10 14.02
CA ASN A 36 4.54 21.33 14.84
C ASN A 36 3.26 20.85 14.14
N VAL A 37 3.23 20.89 12.82
CA VAL A 37 2.09 20.48 11.98
C VAL A 37 2.62 19.83 10.71
N VAL A 38 2.08 18.66 10.37
CA VAL A 38 2.45 17.91 9.18
C VAL A 38 1.18 17.48 8.45
N PHE A 39 1.11 17.71 7.13
CA PHE A 39 0.04 17.18 6.28
C PHE A 39 0.41 15.78 5.80
N VAL A 40 -0.54 14.86 5.87
CA VAL A 40 -0.37 13.47 5.46
C VAL A 40 -1.45 13.10 4.46
N GLY A 41 -1.05 12.40 3.40
CA GLY A 41 -1.96 11.87 2.41
C GLY A 41 -1.29 10.78 1.59
N GLY A 42 -2.06 10.20 0.68
CA GLY A 42 -1.59 9.26 -0.32
C GLY A 42 -2.51 9.32 -1.53
N VAL A 43 -1.95 9.07 -2.71
CA VAL A 43 -2.69 9.04 -3.98
C VAL A 43 -2.22 7.85 -4.79
N GLU A 44 -3.15 7.22 -5.49
CA GLU A 44 -2.91 6.15 -6.45
C GLU A 44 -3.89 6.36 -7.61
N HIS A 45 -3.41 6.25 -8.86
CA HIS A 45 -4.23 6.54 -10.04
C HIS A 45 -4.12 5.42 -11.08
N MET A 46 -4.76 4.30 -10.74
CA MET A 46 -4.70 3.05 -11.51
C MET A 46 -5.32 3.15 -12.91
N ALA A 47 -6.16 4.15 -13.18
CA ALA A 47 -6.74 4.36 -14.50
C ALA A 47 -5.74 4.94 -15.51
N HIS A 48 -4.69 5.62 -15.03
CA HIS A 48 -3.65 6.21 -15.90
C HIS A 48 -2.37 5.36 -15.87
N VAL A 49 -1.98 4.87 -14.68
CA VAL A 49 -0.81 4.02 -14.52
C VAL A 49 -1.26 2.72 -13.87
N LEU A 50 -1.38 1.68 -14.68
CA LEU A 50 -1.74 0.36 -14.19
C LEU A 50 -0.61 -0.19 -13.30
N MET A 51 -0.96 -1.04 -12.34
CA MET A 51 0.02 -1.76 -11.51
C MET A 51 1.03 -2.59 -12.33
N THR A 52 0.66 -2.99 -13.55
CA THR A 52 1.51 -3.75 -14.47
C THR A 52 2.44 -2.89 -15.32
N HIS A 53 2.30 -1.56 -15.25
CA HIS A 53 3.10 -0.64 -16.04
C HIS A 53 4.56 -0.63 -15.56
N GLY A 54 5.50 -0.81 -16.49
CA GLY A 54 6.93 -0.68 -16.21
C GLY A 54 7.50 -1.73 -15.25
N ILE A 55 6.86 -2.89 -15.09
CA ILE A 55 7.39 -3.97 -14.27
C ILE A 55 8.67 -4.52 -14.93
N ASP A 56 9.81 -4.19 -14.32
CA ASP A 56 11.11 -4.82 -14.58
C ASP A 56 11.65 -5.39 -13.27
N ILE A 57 11.39 -6.68 -13.05
CA ILE A 57 11.77 -7.36 -11.82
C ILE A 57 13.20 -7.84 -11.95
N ASN A 58 14.03 -7.54 -10.94
CA ASN A 58 15.40 -8.01 -10.87
C ASN A 58 15.47 -9.54 -11.06
N ARG A 59 16.16 -10.00 -12.10
CA ARG A 59 16.28 -11.42 -12.45
C ARG A 59 16.80 -12.30 -11.31
N LYS A 60 17.66 -11.77 -10.42
CA LYS A 60 18.17 -12.52 -9.26
C LYS A 60 17.06 -12.90 -8.28
N LEU A 61 15.95 -12.16 -8.27
CA LEU A 61 14.79 -12.46 -7.43
C LEU A 61 14.14 -13.80 -7.83
N ALA A 62 14.21 -14.18 -9.11
CA ALA A 62 13.65 -15.43 -9.62
C ALA A 62 14.36 -16.70 -9.09
N ILE A 63 15.55 -16.55 -8.48
CA ILE A 63 16.26 -17.66 -7.82
C ILE A 63 15.57 -18.03 -6.49
N HIS A 64 14.96 -17.05 -5.83
CA HIS A 64 14.40 -17.22 -4.48
C HIS A 64 12.88 -17.21 -4.43
N ILE A 65 12.21 -16.61 -5.41
CA ILE A 65 10.74 -16.58 -5.46
C ILE A 65 10.24 -16.92 -6.85
N SER A 66 9.04 -17.51 -6.90
CA SER A 66 8.34 -17.75 -8.16
C SER A 66 7.75 -16.44 -8.70
N THR A 67 7.62 -16.33 -10.02
CA THR A 67 6.92 -15.21 -10.66
C THR A 67 5.48 -15.06 -10.15
N ALA A 68 4.83 -16.17 -9.80
CA ALA A 68 3.49 -16.17 -9.21
C ALA A 68 3.42 -15.44 -7.85
N SER A 69 4.55 -15.35 -7.12
CA SER A 69 4.63 -14.65 -5.83
C SER A 69 4.48 -13.13 -5.97
N VAL A 70 4.69 -12.59 -7.17
CA VAL A 70 4.51 -11.16 -7.46
C VAL A 70 3.07 -10.83 -7.83
N ALA A 71 2.29 -11.82 -8.26
CA ALA A 71 0.88 -11.65 -8.57
C ALA A 71 0.03 -11.73 -7.29
N MET A 72 -0.45 -10.58 -6.83
CA MET A 72 -1.27 -10.47 -5.61
C MET A 72 -2.49 -11.40 -5.59
N GLY A 73 -3.14 -11.62 -6.75
CA GLY A 73 -4.28 -12.54 -6.85
C GLY A 73 -3.89 -14.01 -6.65
N LEU A 74 -2.73 -14.43 -7.16
CA LEU A 74 -2.26 -15.81 -6.99
C LEU A 74 -1.80 -16.09 -5.56
N THR A 75 -1.16 -15.11 -4.91
CA THR A 75 -0.80 -15.23 -3.50
C THR A 75 -2.03 -15.24 -2.60
N ALA A 76 -3.06 -14.46 -2.92
CA ALA A 76 -4.35 -14.50 -2.23
C ALA A 76 -5.05 -15.87 -2.39
N GLU A 77 -5.08 -16.44 -3.59
CA GLU A 77 -5.63 -17.78 -3.85
C GLU A 77 -4.85 -18.89 -3.11
N MET A 78 -3.52 -18.79 -3.09
CA MET A 78 -2.67 -19.69 -2.31
C MET A 78 -3.02 -19.62 -0.82
N LEU A 79 -3.13 -18.42 -0.25
CA LEU A 79 -3.52 -18.23 1.15
C LEU A 79 -4.92 -18.76 1.44
N ALA A 80 -5.87 -18.56 0.54
CA ALA A 80 -7.22 -19.11 0.67
C ALA A 80 -7.18 -20.64 0.75
N ARG A 81 -6.41 -21.30 -0.13
CA ARG A 81 -6.24 -22.76 -0.10
C ARG A 81 -5.53 -23.25 1.16
N GLN A 82 -4.47 -22.57 1.58
CA GLN A 82 -3.73 -22.92 2.81
C GLN A 82 -4.61 -22.84 4.06
N ASN A 83 -5.52 -21.87 4.10
CA ASN A 83 -6.45 -21.67 5.22
C ASN A 83 -7.83 -22.31 4.99
N GLN A 84 -7.99 -23.12 3.93
CA GLN A 84 -9.24 -23.81 3.59
C GLN A 84 -10.46 -22.88 3.45
N ILE A 85 -10.25 -21.63 3.01
CA ILE A 85 -11.31 -20.63 2.83
C ILE A 85 -12.04 -20.91 1.51
N SER A 86 -13.29 -21.37 1.63
CA SER A 86 -14.12 -21.73 0.47
C SER A 86 -14.56 -20.50 -0.32
N ARG A 87 -14.91 -20.71 -1.60
CA ARG A 87 -15.47 -19.66 -2.45
C ARG A 87 -16.72 -19.04 -1.84
N THR A 88 -17.60 -19.87 -1.28
CA THR A 88 -18.84 -19.43 -0.63
C THR A 88 -18.57 -18.51 0.58
N GLU A 89 -17.50 -18.74 1.33
CA GLU A 89 -17.10 -17.84 2.42
C GLU A 89 -16.57 -16.51 1.93
N GLN A 90 -15.76 -16.51 0.87
CA GLN A 90 -15.28 -15.28 0.23
C GLN A 90 -16.46 -14.44 -0.28
N ASP A 91 -17.42 -15.06 -0.97
CA ASP A 91 -18.61 -14.37 -1.50
C ASP A 91 -19.50 -13.80 -0.38
N LYS A 92 -19.69 -14.55 0.72
CA LYS A 92 -20.42 -14.07 1.91
C LYS A 92 -19.76 -12.85 2.53
N PHE A 93 -18.42 -12.83 2.62
CA PHE A 93 -17.68 -11.68 3.13
C PHE A 93 -17.87 -10.45 2.24
N VAL A 94 -17.75 -10.61 0.92
CA VAL A 94 -17.97 -9.53 -0.05
C VAL A 94 -19.39 -8.97 0.09
N PHE A 95 -20.41 -9.84 0.11
CA PHE A 95 -21.80 -9.41 0.28
C PHE A 95 -22.02 -8.63 1.58
N ARG A 96 -21.46 -9.11 2.70
CA ARG A 96 -21.55 -8.44 4.00
C ARG A 96 -20.87 -7.07 4.00
N PHE A 97 -19.78 -6.89 3.26
CA PHE A 97 -19.08 -5.62 3.20
C PHE A 97 -19.82 -4.63 2.29
N SER A 98 -20.23 -5.06 1.09
CA SER A 98 -20.99 -4.24 0.14
C SER A 98 -22.34 -3.77 0.72
N SER A 99 -23.00 -4.61 1.53
CA SER A 99 -24.25 -4.24 2.22
C SER A 99 -24.07 -3.28 3.41
N LYS A 100 -22.84 -3.07 3.90
CA LYS A 100 -22.54 -2.07 4.94
C LYS A 100 -22.10 -0.72 4.38
N GLY A 101 -21.72 -0.68 3.10
CA GLY A 101 -21.23 0.50 2.40
C GLY A 101 -22.29 1.28 1.61
N SER A 102 -23.55 0.81 1.61
CA SER A 102 -24.75 1.60 1.29
C SER A 102 -25.47 1.97 2.59
#